data_AF-A0A0A0BK21-F1
#
_entry.id   AF-A0A0A0BK21-F1
#
_cell.length_a   1.000
_cell.length_b   1.000
_cell.length_c   1.000
_cell.angle_alpha   90.00
_cell.angle_beta   90.00
_cell.angle_gamma   90.00
#
_symmetry.space_group_name_H-M   'P 1'
#
loop_
_entity.id
_entity.type
_entity.pdbx_description
1 polymer ?
#
loop_
_entity_poly.entity_id
_entity_poly.type
_entity_poly.pdbx_seq_one_letter_code
_entity_poly.pdbx_strand_id
1 'polypeptide(L)'
;RFIDTVVPAAGTKEAETAKLLENTYRHINIALVNEMARFCHELDIDLWNVIDLARTKPFGFQAFYPGPGVGGHCIPIDPNYLSYNVRTRLGYPFRFVELAQEINATMPTYVAHRAQNILNADGLATKGATILLLGVTYKPDITDQRESPAVDLAKALIDLGAHLTYHDPHVSTWSANGHLIPRA
;
A
#
# COMPACT_ATOMS: atom_id res chain seq x y z
N ARG A 1 1.28 -22.69 25.05
CA ARG A 1 2.36 -21.70 25.26
C ARG A 1 2.40 -20.83 24.00
N PHE A 2 2.31 -19.50 24.11
CA PHE A 2 2.12 -18.59 22.96
C PHE A 2 3.44 -18.05 22.37
N ILE A 3 4.55 -18.15 23.10
CA ILE A 3 5.89 -17.72 22.66
C ILE A 3 6.88 -18.87 22.86
N ASP A 4 7.61 -19.20 21.79
CA ASP A 4 8.62 -20.27 21.77
C ASP A 4 9.96 -19.81 22.34
N THR A 5 10.41 -18.60 21.99
CA THR A 5 11.70 -18.04 22.42
C THR A 5 11.56 -16.57 22.81
N VAL A 6 12.21 -16.17 23.89
CA VAL A 6 12.32 -14.77 24.32
C VAL A 6 13.73 -14.29 24.00
N VAL A 7 13.84 -13.18 23.26
CA VAL A 7 15.13 -12.53 22.94
C VAL A 7 15.27 -11.28 23.82
N PRO A 8 16.25 -11.22 24.74
CA PRO A 8 16.46 -10.04 25.58
C PRO A 8 17.09 -8.90 24.77
N ALA A 9 16.52 -7.70 24.89
CA ALA A 9 17.13 -6.47 24.38
C ALA A 9 18.12 -5.91 25.41
N ALA A 10 19.11 -5.12 24.95
CA ALA A 10 20.04 -4.43 25.84
C ALA A 10 19.35 -3.36 26.71
N GLY A 11 18.26 -2.78 26.22
CA GLY A 11 17.48 -1.76 26.91
C GLY A 11 16.15 -1.48 26.21
N THR A 12 15.37 -0.57 26.77
CA THR A 12 14.05 -0.19 26.23
C THR A 12 14.16 0.48 24.87
N LYS A 13 15.17 1.34 24.68
CA LYS A 13 15.40 2.06 23.42
C LYS A 13 15.65 1.10 22.26
N GLU A 14 16.44 0.05 22.49
CA GLU A 14 16.74 -0.96 21.49
C GLU A 14 15.50 -1.79 21.14
N ALA A 15 14.70 -2.17 22.15
CA ALA A 15 13.44 -2.89 21.94
C ALA A 15 12.42 -2.07 21.14
N GLU A 16 12.24 -0.78 21.48
CA GLU A 16 11.34 0.13 20.77
C GLU A 16 11.81 0.37 19.32
N THR A 17 13.11 0.59 19.14
CA THR A 17 13.69 0.84 17.82
C THR A 17 13.61 -0.38 16.92
N ALA A 18 13.73 -1.60 17.47
CA ALA A 18 13.54 -2.83 16.70
C ALA A 18 12.17 -2.85 16.00
N LYS A 19 11.10 -2.41 16.69
CA LYS A 19 9.76 -2.36 16.10
C LYS A 19 9.65 -1.32 14.99
N LEU A 20 10.24 -0.14 15.20
CA LEU A 20 10.28 0.91 14.17
C LEU A 20 11.07 0.43 12.95
N LEU A 21 12.20 -0.24 13.15
CA LEU A 21 13.02 -0.79 12.07
C LEU A 21 12.24 -1.83 11.24
N GLU A 22 11.49 -2.74 11.87
CA GLU A 22 10.64 -3.70 11.16
C GLU A 22 9.61 -3.01 10.24
N ASN A 23 8.95 -1.95 10.73
CA ASN A 23 7.93 -1.23 9.98
C ASN A 23 8.55 -0.37 8.88
N THR A 24 9.65 0.32 9.17
CA THR A 24 10.42 1.11 8.19
C THR A 24 10.97 0.22 7.08
N TYR A 25 11.51 -0.96 7.41
CA TYR A 25 11.98 -1.92 6.41
C TYR A 25 10.85 -2.34 5.47
N ARG A 26 9.67 -2.68 5.99
CA ARG A 26 8.52 -3.04 5.15
C ARG A 26 8.03 -1.89 4.29
N HIS A 27 7.92 -0.67 4.85
CA HIS A 27 7.46 0.52 4.12
C HIS A 27 8.35 0.83 2.91
N ILE A 28 9.68 0.81 3.11
CA ILE A 28 10.66 1.08 2.06
C ILE A 28 10.63 -0.01 0.98
N ASN A 29 10.58 -1.29 1.35
CA ASN A 29 10.57 -2.35 0.36
C ASN A 29 9.26 -2.43 -0.42
N ILE A 30 8.12 -2.11 0.19
CA ILE A 30 6.86 -1.97 -0.55
C ILE A 30 6.96 -0.82 -1.56
N ALA A 31 7.52 0.33 -1.16
CA ALA A 31 7.75 1.45 -2.07
C ALA A 31 8.65 1.07 -3.25
N LEU A 32 9.77 0.38 -2.98
CA LEU A 32 10.66 -0.12 -4.02
C LEU A 32 9.89 -0.98 -5.04
N VAL A 33 9.14 -1.98 -4.58
CA VAL A 33 8.42 -2.88 -5.49
C VAL A 33 7.27 -2.17 -6.22
N ASN A 34 6.62 -1.20 -5.58
CA ASN A 34 5.62 -0.34 -6.22
C ASN A 34 6.23 0.54 -7.33
N GLU A 35 7.41 1.12 -7.11
CA GLU A 35 8.14 1.86 -8.15
C GLU A 35 8.55 0.93 -9.29
N MET A 36 9.03 -0.28 -8.99
CA MET A 36 9.30 -1.31 -9.99
C MET A 36 8.06 -1.63 -10.82
N ALA A 37 6.87 -1.73 -10.22
CA ALA A 37 5.65 -2.05 -10.95
C ALA A 37 5.33 -1.02 -12.03
N ARG A 38 5.67 0.25 -11.78
CA ARG A 38 5.43 1.35 -12.73
C ARG A 38 6.35 1.26 -13.93
N PHE A 39 7.67 1.26 -13.72
CA PHE A 39 8.61 1.24 -14.85
C PHE A 39 8.67 -0.13 -15.54
N CYS A 40 8.47 -1.25 -14.82
CA CYS A 40 8.39 -2.56 -15.46
C CYS A 40 7.20 -2.61 -16.42
N HIS A 41 6.06 -2.01 -16.07
CA HIS A 41 4.95 -1.90 -17.02
C HIS A 41 5.31 -1.09 -18.26
N GLU A 42 5.98 0.06 -18.11
CA GLU A 42 6.38 0.92 -19.23
C GLU A 42 7.44 0.26 -20.14
N LEU A 43 8.28 -0.60 -19.56
CA LEU A 43 9.30 -1.37 -20.27
C LEU A 43 8.81 -2.72 -20.81
N ASP A 44 7.53 -3.06 -20.65
CA ASP A 44 6.96 -4.35 -21.02
C ASP A 44 7.66 -5.55 -20.34
N ILE A 45 7.94 -5.41 -19.04
CA ILE A 45 8.57 -6.41 -18.18
C ILE A 45 7.55 -6.96 -17.18
N ASP A 46 7.44 -8.28 -17.10
CA ASP A 46 6.64 -8.96 -16.06
C ASP A 46 7.35 -8.93 -14.70
N LEU A 47 6.98 -7.95 -13.87
CA LEU A 47 7.52 -7.81 -12.51
C LEU A 47 7.23 -9.03 -11.63
N TRP A 48 6.10 -9.73 -11.81
CA TRP A 48 5.78 -10.90 -10.99
C TRP A 48 6.78 -12.02 -11.26
N ASN A 49 7.07 -12.27 -12.54
CA ASN A 49 8.11 -13.23 -12.92
C ASN A 49 9.50 -12.80 -12.43
N VAL A 50 9.84 -11.51 -12.47
CA VAL A 50 11.10 -10.99 -11.90
C VAL A 50 11.20 -11.27 -10.41
N ILE A 51 10.14 -11.04 -9.63
CA ILE A 51 10.10 -11.34 -8.19
C ILE A 51 10.25 -12.84 -7.95
N ASP A 52 9.56 -13.67 -8.76
CA ASP A 52 9.66 -15.13 -8.68
C ASP A 52 11.07 -15.66 -8.93
N LEU A 53 11.80 -15.07 -9.88
CA LEU A 53 13.19 -15.39 -10.13
C LEU A 53 14.08 -14.88 -8.98
N ALA A 54 13.90 -13.63 -8.54
CA ALA A 54 14.72 -13.02 -7.50
C ALA A 54 14.61 -13.76 -6.16
N ARG A 55 13.42 -14.24 -5.78
CA ARG A 55 13.18 -14.99 -4.54
C ARG A 55 13.81 -16.39 -4.51
N THR A 56 14.32 -16.90 -5.63
CA THR A 56 15.08 -18.15 -5.64
C THR A 56 16.48 -18.01 -5.01
N LYS A 57 16.97 -16.76 -4.88
CA LYS A 57 18.27 -16.50 -4.26
C LYS A 57 18.20 -16.84 -2.76
N PRO A 58 19.10 -17.70 -2.24
CA PRO A 58 19.00 -18.20 -0.87
C PRO A 58 19.35 -17.18 0.22
N PHE A 59 19.77 -15.96 -0.16
CA PHE A 59 20.13 -14.90 0.77
C PHE A 59 19.90 -13.51 0.16
N GLY A 60 19.65 -12.54 1.05
CA GLY A 60 19.65 -11.11 0.70
C GLY A 60 18.44 -10.64 -0.12
N PHE A 61 17.40 -11.45 -0.28
CA PHE A 61 16.15 -11.03 -0.91
C PHE A 61 14.95 -11.59 -0.14
N GLN A 62 14.15 -10.69 0.43
CA GLN A 62 12.82 -11.00 0.93
C GLN A 62 11.82 -10.49 -0.10
N ALA A 63 10.90 -11.35 -0.54
CA ALA A 63 9.90 -10.95 -1.52
C ALA A 63 8.88 -9.98 -0.90
N PHE A 64 8.70 -8.84 -1.57
CA PHE A 64 7.59 -7.92 -1.40
C PHE A 64 6.83 -7.87 -2.73
N TYR A 65 5.55 -7.52 -2.69
CA TYR A 65 4.69 -7.52 -3.87
C TYR A 65 4.03 -6.15 -4.03
N PRO A 66 3.84 -5.68 -5.27
CA PRO A 66 3.23 -4.38 -5.51
C PRO A 66 1.74 -4.41 -5.17
N GLY A 67 1.18 -3.24 -4.88
CA GLY A 67 -0.23 -3.10 -4.55
C GLY A 67 -0.75 -1.69 -4.81
N PRO A 68 -2.04 -1.43 -4.54
CA PRO A 68 -2.65 -0.11 -4.73
C PRO A 68 -2.14 0.93 -3.73
N GLY A 69 -1.30 0.56 -2.77
CA GLY A 69 -0.74 1.43 -1.75
C GLY A 69 -0.42 0.64 -0.49
N VAL A 70 -0.18 1.36 0.60
CA VAL A 70 0.10 0.79 1.93
C VAL A 70 -0.99 1.28 2.88
N GLY A 71 -1.53 0.36 3.68
CA GLY A 71 -2.56 0.72 4.66
C GLY A 71 -2.37 0.12 6.05
N GLY A 72 -3.38 0.31 6.89
CA GLY A 72 -3.32 0.03 8.32
C GLY A 72 -2.52 1.10 9.07
N HIS A 73 -2.31 0.92 10.38
CA HIS A 73 -1.64 1.96 11.19
C HIS A 73 -0.12 1.80 11.17
N CYS A 74 0.37 0.57 11.28
CA CYS A 74 1.78 0.33 11.61
C CYS A 74 2.75 0.76 10.51
N ILE A 75 2.45 0.47 9.25
CA ILE A 75 3.38 0.73 8.14
C ILE A 75 3.35 2.19 7.68
N PRO A 76 2.18 2.84 7.50
CA PRO A 76 2.17 4.24 7.05
C PRO A 76 2.36 5.24 8.19
N ILE A 77 2.17 4.90 9.48
CA ILE A 77 2.31 5.87 10.59
C ILE A 77 3.70 5.79 11.24
N ASP A 78 4.14 4.60 11.67
CA ASP A 78 5.33 4.48 12.53
C ASP A 78 6.62 5.00 11.87
N PRO A 79 6.92 4.69 10.59
CA PRO A 79 8.09 5.23 9.91
C PRO A 79 8.03 6.75 9.79
N ASN A 80 6.85 7.32 9.46
CA ASN A 80 6.67 8.76 9.34
C ASN A 80 6.83 9.48 10.68
N TYR A 81 6.35 8.88 11.77
CA TYR A 81 6.59 9.36 13.13
C TYR A 81 8.09 9.35 13.46
N LEU A 82 8.81 8.28 13.13
CA LEU A 82 10.26 8.21 13.30
C LEU A 82 10.97 9.31 12.49
N SER A 83 10.61 9.51 11.22
CA SER A 83 11.17 10.58 10.39
C SER A 83 10.93 11.97 11.00
N TYR A 84 9.71 12.23 11.48
CA TYR A 84 9.36 13.46 12.20
C TYR A 84 10.22 13.65 13.47
N ASN A 85 10.37 12.60 14.28
CA ASN A 85 11.14 12.66 15.52
C ASN A 85 12.63 12.95 15.24
N VAL A 86 13.22 12.26 14.26
CA VAL A 86 14.60 12.45 13.80
C VAL A 86 14.80 13.90 13.34
N ARG A 87 13.90 14.42 12.50
CA ARG A 87 13.95 15.80 12.03
C ARG A 87 13.86 16.82 13.16
N THR A 88 12.90 16.65 14.06
CA THR A 88 12.68 17.56 15.19
C THR A 88 13.85 17.55 16.19
N ARG A 89 14.46 16.39 16.45
CA ARG A 89 15.51 16.27 17.47
C ARG A 89 16.92 16.48 16.94
N LEU A 90 17.19 16.07 15.69
CA LEU A 90 18.54 16.04 15.11
C LEU A 90 18.73 17.06 13.98
N GLY A 91 17.66 17.71 13.52
CA GLY A 91 17.73 18.78 12.52
C GLY A 91 17.91 18.31 11.07
N TYR A 92 17.82 17.00 10.80
CA TYR A 92 17.90 16.45 9.44
C TYR A 92 16.81 15.40 9.18
N PRO A 93 16.37 15.20 7.92
CA PRO A 93 15.29 14.27 7.61
C PRO A 93 15.77 12.81 7.50
N PHE A 94 14.87 11.87 7.79
CA PHE A 94 15.05 10.47 7.41
C PHE A 94 14.54 10.25 5.98
N ARG A 95 15.37 10.58 5.00
CA ARG A 95 15.03 10.68 3.57
C ARG A 95 14.39 9.41 2.97
N PHE A 96 14.85 8.22 3.36
CA PHE A 96 14.29 6.97 2.82
C PHE A 96 12.81 6.79 3.16
N VAL A 97 12.39 7.20 4.36
CA VAL A 97 10.99 7.12 4.75
C VAL A 97 10.14 8.10 3.93
N GLU A 98 10.64 9.32 3.74
CA GLU A 98 9.93 10.35 2.97
C GLU A 98 9.74 9.92 1.51
N LEU A 99 10.81 9.41 0.87
CA LEU A 99 10.72 8.87 -0.50
C LEU A 99 9.75 7.68 -0.59
N ALA A 100 9.82 6.75 0.37
CA ALA A 100 8.90 5.61 0.40
C ALA A 100 7.44 6.07 0.55
N GLN A 101 7.19 7.10 1.36
CA GLN A 101 5.86 7.68 1.52
C GLN A 101 5.37 8.32 0.22
N GLU A 102 6.21 9.11 -0.45
CA GLU A 102 5.88 9.74 -1.74
C GLU A 102 5.51 8.70 -2.79
N ILE A 103 6.32 7.65 -2.96
CA ILE A 103 6.05 6.58 -3.93
C ILE A 103 4.74 5.87 -3.59
N ASN A 104 4.58 5.40 -2.35
CA ASN A 104 3.40 4.63 -1.94
C ASN A 104 2.10 5.45 -2.06
N ALA A 105 2.14 6.75 -1.78
CA ALA A 105 0.99 7.65 -1.91
C ALA A 105 0.53 7.85 -3.37
N THR A 106 1.39 7.60 -4.36
CA THR A 106 1.01 7.70 -5.79
C THR A 106 0.29 6.47 -6.32
N MET A 107 0.36 5.34 -5.61
CA MET A 107 -0.13 4.05 -6.12
C MET A 107 -1.64 3.97 -6.32
N PRO A 108 -2.52 4.57 -5.48
CA PRO A 108 -3.95 4.53 -5.73
C PRO A 108 -4.31 5.20 -7.07
N THR A 109 -3.72 6.36 -7.34
CA THR A 109 -3.90 7.09 -8.61
C THR A 109 -3.32 6.33 -9.80
N TYR A 110 -2.15 5.71 -9.64
CA TYR A 110 -1.57 4.85 -10.68
C TYR A 110 -2.52 3.70 -11.05
N VAL A 111 -3.07 2.99 -10.05
CA VAL A 111 -4.03 1.90 -10.28
C VAL A 111 -5.31 2.41 -10.95
N ALA A 112 -5.84 3.57 -10.55
CA ALA A 112 -6.99 4.18 -11.22
C ALA A 112 -6.73 4.47 -12.71
N HIS A 113 -5.55 5.01 -13.06
CA HIS A 113 -5.16 5.24 -14.45
C HIS A 113 -4.96 3.94 -15.22
N ARG A 114 -4.42 2.89 -14.58
CA ARG A 114 -4.34 1.56 -15.20
C ARG A 114 -5.71 1.01 -15.55
N ALA A 115 -6.69 1.11 -14.64
CA ALA A 115 -8.06 0.72 -14.90
C ALA A 115 -8.69 1.54 -16.05
N GLN A 116 -8.47 2.85 -16.08
CA GLN A 116 -8.88 3.72 -17.18
C GLN A 116 -8.29 3.29 -18.53
N ASN A 117 -6.98 3.00 -18.58
CA ASN A 117 -6.33 2.57 -19.81
C ASN A 117 -6.87 1.23 -20.31
N ILE A 118 -7.17 0.30 -19.41
CA ILE A 118 -7.80 -0.99 -19.76
C ILE A 118 -9.19 -0.76 -20.34
N LEU A 119 -10.04 0.05 -19.70
CA LEU A 119 -11.36 0.39 -20.24
C LEU A 119 -11.26 1.05 -21.62
N ASN A 120 -10.34 2.00 -21.79
CA ASN A 120 -10.15 2.70 -23.05
C ASN A 120 -9.68 1.76 -24.17
N ALA A 121 -8.89 0.72 -23.86
CA ALA A 121 -8.47 -0.29 -24.84
C ALA A 121 -9.68 -1.07 -25.40
N ASP A 122 -10.74 -1.22 -24.60
CA ASP A 122 -12.01 -1.82 -24.99
C ASP A 122 -13.02 -0.79 -25.54
N GLY A 123 -12.61 0.46 -25.76
CA GLY A 123 -13.48 1.55 -26.24
C GLY A 123 -14.48 2.08 -25.21
N LEU A 124 -14.27 1.77 -23.92
CA LEU A 124 -15.12 2.21 -22.82
C LEU A 124 -14.48 3.40 -22.11
N ALA A 125 -15.25 4.48 -21.93
CA ALA A 125 -14.81 5.59 -21.10
C ALA A 125 -14.99 5.25 -19.61
N THR A 126 -14.06 5.68 -18.76
CA THR A 126 -14.22 5.58 -17.29
C THR A 126 -15.42 6.37 -16.78
N LYS A 127 -15.71 7.52 -17.40
CA LYS A 127 -16.86 8.35 -17.06
C LYS A 127 -18.15 7.61 -17.38
N GLY A 128 -18.97 7.35 -16.35
CA GLY A 128 -20.21 6.59 -16.46
C GLY A 128 -20.03 5.07 -16.43
N ALA A 129 -18.80 4.55 -16.39
CA ALA A 129 -18.57 3.12 -16.21
C ALA A 129 -18.94 2.69 -14.79
N THR A 130 -19.57 1.51 -14.66
CA THR A 130 -19.78 0.88 -13.36
C THR A 130 -18.57 0.00 -13.03
N ILE A 131 -17.91 0.29 -11.90
CA ILE A 131 -16.74 -0.45 -11.43
C ILE A 131 -17.07 -1.08 -10.07
N LEU A 132 -16.86 -2.39 -9.96
CA LEU A 132 -16.98 -3.14 -8.71
C LEU A 132 -15.62 -3.23 -8.03
N LEU A 133 -15.52 -2.70 -6.81
CA LEU A 133 -14.35 -2.87 -5.93
C LEU A 133 -14.53 -4.13 -5.09
N LEU A 134 -13.62 -5.10 -5.25
CA LEU A 134 -13.61 -6.34 -4.47
C LEU A 134 -12.57 -6.23 -3.36
N GLY A 135 -13.05 -6.13 -2.11
CA GLY A 135 -12.23 -5.88 -0.93
C GLY A 135 -11.97 -4.39 -0.71
N VAL A 136 -12.26 -3.90 0.50
CA VAL A 136 -12.08 -2.48 0.86
C VAL A 136 -11.27 -2.28 2.14
N THR A 137 -10.90 -3.36 2.81
CA THR A 137 -10.02 -3.37 3.98
C THR A 137 -8.55 -3.32 3.56
N TYR A 138 -7.67 -2.87 4.46
CA TYR A 138 -6.25 -2.67 4.10
C TYR A 138 -5.45 -3.99 4.00
N LYS A 139 -5.99 -5.08 4.54
CA LYS A 139 -5.44 -6.44 4.44
C LYS A 139 -6.57 -7.48 4.51
N PRO A 140 -6.32 -8.73 4.08
CA PRO A 140 -7.31 -9.80 4.16
C PRO A 140 -7.77 -10.12 5.59
N ASP A 141 -8.94 -10.75 5.69
CA ASP A 141 -9.48 -11.42 6.89
C ASP A 141 -9.66 -10.52 8.13
N ILE A 142 -9.90 -9.22 7.92
CA ILE A 142 -10.19 -8.26 8.99
C ILE A 142 -11.31 -7.32 8.58
N THR A 143 -11.80 -6.52 9.55
CA THR A 143 -12.82 -5.48 9.34
C THR A 143 -12.24 -4.06 9.28
N ASP A 144 -10.93 -3.91 9.50
CA ASP A 144 -10.30 -2.60 9.66
C ASP A 144 -10.09 -1.91 8.31
N GLN A 145 -10.71 -0.75 8.17
CA GLN A 145 -10.72 0.06 6.96
C GLN A 145 -9.79 1.28 7.09
N ARG A 146 -9.18 1.50 8.26
CA ARG A 146 -8.35 2.67 8.53
C ARG A 146 -7.10 2.64 7.64
N GLU A 147 -6.79 3.79 7.04
CA GLU A 147 -5.69 3.96 6.07
C GLU A 147 -5.76 2.96 4.90
N SER A 148 -6.93 2.41 4.57
CA SER A 148 -7.03 1.49 3.43
C SER A 148 -6.77 2.24 2.11
N PRO A 149 -5.87 1.74 1.23
CA PRO A 149 -5.63 2.36 -0.07
C PRO A 149 -6.87 2.30 -0.98
N ALA A 150 -7.85 1.46 -0.65
CA ALA A 150 -9.12 1.39 -1.37
C ALA A 150 -9.89 2.72 -1.33
N VAL A 151 -9.74 3.52 -0.26
CA VAL A 151 -10.43 4.82 -0.13
C VAL A 151 -9.90 5.81 -1.16
N ASP A 152 -8.57 5.96 -1.25
CA ASP A 152 -7.94 6.86 -2.21
C ASP A 152 -8.12 6.38 -3.65
N LEU A 153 -8.10 5.06 -3.88
CA LEU A 153 -8.40 4.47 -5.18
C LEU A 153 -9.84 4.77 -5.60
N ALA A 154 -10.82 4.59 -4.70
CA ALA A 154 -12.21 4.92 -4.97
C ALA A 154 -12.40 6.40 -5.27
N LYS A 155 -11.74 7.28 -4.51
CA LYS A 155 -11.74 8.71 -4.77
C LYS A 155 -11.21 9.03 -6.17
N ALA A 156 -10.06 8.48 -6.55
CA ALA A 156 -9.47 8.69 -7.87
C ALA A 156 -10.39 8.21 -9.01
N LEU A 157 -11.08 7.06 -8.85
CA LEU A 157 -12.04 6.57 -9.83
C LEU A 157 -13.31 7.42 -9.91
N ILE A 158 -13.81 7.92 -8.77
CA ILE A 158 -14.95 8.85 -8.72
C ILE A 158 -14.59 10.18 -9.40
N ASP A 159 -13.38 10.69 -9.19
CA ASP A 159 -12.89 11.92 -9.82
C ASP A 159 -12.79 11.77 -11.35
N LEU A 160 -12.56 10.55 -11.85
CA LEU A 160 -12.65 10.20 -13.29
C LEU A 160 -14.09 10.01 -13.80
N GLY A 161 -15.09 10.11 -12.92
CA GLY A 161 -16.51 10.03 -13.23
C GLY A 161 -17.09 8.62 -13.24
N ALA A 162 -16.42 7.63 -12.64
CA ALA A 162 -16.95 6.26 -12.53
C ALA A 162 -18.08 6.15 -11.50
N HIS A 163 -18.97 5.18 -11.71
CA HIS A 163 -19.95 4.74 -10.72
C HIS A 163 -19.39 3.54 -9.97
N LEU A 164 -19.16 3.67 -8.67
CA LEU A 164 -18.59 2.60 -7.86
C LEU A 164 -19.66 1.76 -7.17
N THR A 165 -19.41 0.47 -7.13
CA THR A 165 -20.02 -0.49 -6.18
C THR A 165 -18.89 -1.20 -5.45
N TYR A 166 -19.16 -1.81 -4.31
CA TYR A 166 -18.15 -2.58 -3.60
C TYR A 166 -18.71 -3.90 -3.07
N HIS A 167 -17.83 -4.86 -2.85
CA HIS A 167 -18.13 -6.06 -2.07
C HIS A 167 -16.95 -6.42 -1.19
N ASP A 168 -17.20 -6.64 0.09
CA ASP A 168 -16.24 -7.15 1.06
C ASP A 168 -16.98 -8.05 2.06
N PRO A 169 -16.50 -9.27 2.37
CA PRO A 169 -17.18 -10.18 3.29
C PRO A 169 -17.30 -9.65 4.72
N HIS A 170 -16.40 -8.77 5.14
CA HIS A 170 -16.28 -8.27 6.51
C HIS A 170 -16.81 -6.84 6.68
N VAL A 171 -17.18 -6.17 5.60
CA VAL A 171 -17.68 -4.79 5.61
C VAL A 171 -19.08 -4.72 5.02
N SER A 172 -20.07 -4.39 5.87
CA SER A 172 -21.48 -4.26 5.47
C SER A 172 -21.84 -2.90 4.87
N THR A 173 -21.13 -1.86 5.30
CA THR A 173 -21.31 -0.47 4.87
C THR A 173 -19.96 0.18 4.73
N TRP A 174 -19.72 0.80 3.58
CA TRP A 174 -18.45 1.44 3.27
C TRP A 174 -18.70 2.80 2.63
N SER A 175 -17.88 3.78 3.01
CA SER A 175 -17.88 5.10 2.40
C SER A 175 -16.49 5.46 1.90
N ALA A 176 -16.46 6.16 0.78
CA ALA A 176 -15.25 6.74 0.21
C ALA A 176 -15.56 8.19 -0.18
N ASN A 177 -14.61 9.10 0.07
CA ASN A 177 -14.77 10.53 -0.21
C ASN A 177 -16.03 11.17 0.44
N GLY A 178 -16.45 10.67 1.62
CA GLY A 178 -17.66 11.16 2.31
C GLY A 178 -18.98 10.66 1.71
N HIS A 179 -18.94 9.80 0.68
CA HIS A 179 -20.12 9.24 0.04
C HIS A 179 -20.27 7.75 0.39
N LEU A 180 -21.50 7.33 0.67
CA LEU A 180 -21.82 5.91 0.82
C LEU A 180 -21.71 5.24 -0.56
N ILE A 181 -20.89 4.19 -0.66
CA ILE A 181 -20.77 3.40 -1.88
C ILE A 181 -21.75 2.23 -1.79
N PRO A 182 -22.59 1.96 -2.81
CA PRO A 182 -23.51 0.83 -2.79
C PRO A 182 -22.77 -0.51 -2.72
N ARG A 183 -23.27 -1.42 -1.88
CA ARG A 183 -22.77 -2.80 -1.81
C ARG A 183 -23.42 -3.63 -2.93
N ALA A 184 -22.61 -4.41 -3.64
CA ALA A 184 -23.05 -5.40 -4.63
C ALA A 184 -23.39 -6.75 -3.98
#